data_AF-A0A7K4DW76-F1
#
_entry.id   AF-A0A7K4DW76-F1
#
_cell.length_a   1.000
_cell.length_b   1.000
_cell.length_c   1.000
_cell.angle_alpha   90.00
_cell.angle_beta   90.00
_cell.angle_gamma   90.00
#
_symmetry.space_group_name_H-M   'P 1'
#
loop_
_entity.id
_entity.type
_entity.pdbx_description
1 polymer ?
#
loop_
_entity_poly.entity_id
_entity_poly.type
_entity_poly.pdbx_seq_one_letter_code
_entity_poly.pdbx_strand_id
1 'polypeptide(L)'
;MAVVSTIESHFREFLNNVMNSHPTIDPELIVRVMLFELNLKRFIGPDIPHVNLHVAYKDGVDLHQKQEEARDKYPIEVTTSRWGDGVIFSGLMGIRHVEKIASDPDIVRITGKATPRHN
;
A
#
# COMPACT_ATOMS: atom_id res chain seq x y z
N MET A 1 23.73 24.66 -16.94
CA MET A 1 22.57 23.76 -16.79
C MET A 1 23.11 22.45 -16.26
N ALA A 2 22.58 21.93 -15.15
CA ALA A 2 23.00 20.62 -14.65
C ALA A 2 22.55 19.56 -15.66
N VAL A 3 23.47 18.69 -16.10
CA VAL A 3 23.12 17.54 -16.93
C VAL A 3 22.38 16.55 -16.04
N VAL A 4 21.07 16.44 -16.21
CA VAL A 4 20.26 15.43 -15.53
C VAL A 4 20.67 14.06 -16.05
N SER A 5 20.99 13.13 -15.15
CA SER A 5 21.36 11.77 -15.52
C SER A 5 20.19 11.08 -16.24
N THR A 6 20.47 10.28 -17.28
CA THR A 6 19.44 9.45 -17.96
C THR A 6 18.67 8.58 -16.96
N ILE A 7 19.36 8.05 -15.94
CA ILE A 7 18.75 7.25 -14.87
C ILE A 7 17.75 8.10 -14.07
N GLU A 8 18.14 9.33 -13.72
CA GLU A 8 17.28 10.25 -12.99
C GLU A 8 16.04 10.63 -13.80
N SER A 9 16.19 10.84 -15.12
CA SER A 9 15.06 11.11 -16.02
C SER A 9 14.06 9.96 -16.03
N HIS A 10 14.53 8.71 -16.22
CA HIS A 10 13.67 7.53 -16.21
C HIS A 10 12.97 7.35 -14.86
N PHE A 11 13.69 7.58 -13.76
CA PHE A 11 13.11 7.47 -12.42
C PHE A 11 12.01 8.51 -12.19
N ARG A 12 12.22 9.76 -12.61
CA ARG A 12 11.22 10.83 -12.49
C ARG A 12 9.97 10.54 -13.31
N GLU A 13 10.12 10.07 -14.54
CA GLU A 13 8.99 9.68 -15.39
C GLU A 13 8.20 8.53 -14.77
N PHE A 14 8.88 7.48 -14.32
CA PHE A 14 8.26 6.36 -13.62
C PHE A 14 7.51 6.83 -12.36
N LEU A 15 8.17 7.61 -11.50
CA LEU A 15 7.57 8.06 -10.25
C LEU A 15 6.35 8.96 -10.50
N ASN A 16 6.42 9.86 -11.48
CA ASN A 16 5.28 10.69 -11.87
C ASN A 16 4.08 9.84 -12.31
N ASN A 17 4.31 8.79 -13.10
CA ASN A 17 3.25 7.88 -13.51
C ASN A 17 2.62 7.17 -12.31
N VAL A 18 3.42 6.72 -11.34
CA VAL A 18 2.95 6.09 -10.10
C VAL A 18 2.15 7.06 -9.22
N MET A 19 2.65 8.29 -9.04
CA MET A 19 1.95 9.32 -8.24
C MET A 19 0.55 9.64 -8.80
N ASN A 20 0.40 9.59 -10.12
CA ASN A 20 -0.85 9.90 -10.80
C ASN A 20 -1.80 8.71 -10.94
N SER A 21 -1.37 7.48 -10.66
CA SER A 21 -2.21 6.29 -10.87
C SER A 21 -3.17 6.02 -9.71
N HIS A 22 -2.79 6.36 -8.47
CA HIS A 22 -3.63 6.12 -7.30
C HIS A 22 -3.48 7.23 -6.24
N PRO A 23 -4.33 8.27 -6.27
CA PRO A 23 -4.10 9.50 -5.49
C PRO A 23 -4.18 9.32 -3.97
N THR A 24 -4.84 8.26 -3.50
CA THR A 24 -4.97 7.95 -2.07
C THR A 24 -3.83 7.09 -1.52
N ILE A 25 -2.98 6.48 -2.34
CA ILE A 25 -1.91 5.60 -1.87
C ILE A 25 -0.58 6.35 -1.92
N ASP A 26 0.20 6.23 -0.86
CA ASP A 26 1.59 6.70 -0.84
C ASP A 26 2.38 6.09 -2.01
N PRO A 27 2.90 6.91 -2.95
CA PRO A 27 3.67 6.43 -4.10
C PRO A 27 4.88 5.58 -3.69
N GLU A 28 5.52 5.90 -2.57
CA GLU A 28 6.65 5.14 -2.06
C GLU A 28 6.22 3.72 -1.67
N LEU A 29 5.04 3.58 -1.04
CA LEU A 29 4.47 2.29 -0.70
C LEU A 29 4.20 1.45 -1.95
N ILE A 30 3.61 2.04 -3.00
CA ILE A 30 3.37 1.35 -4.29
C ILE A 30 4.69 0.79 -4.83
N VAL A 31 5.72 1.62 -4.92
CA VAL A 31 7.03 1.24 -5.46
C VAL A 31 7.65 0.12 -4.63
N ARG A 32 7.60 0.20 -3.29
CA ARG A 32 8.17 -0.82 -2.40
C ARG A 32 7.45 -2.17 -2.53
N VAL A 33 6.12 -2.19 -2.51
CA VAL A 33 5.33 -3.43 -2.68
C VAL A 33 5.65 -4.08 -4.03
N MET A 34 5.63 -3.28 -5.11
CA MET A 34 5.96 -3.75 -6.46
C MET A 34 7.37 -4.30 -6.59
N LEU A 35 8.36 -3.64 -5.98
CA LEU A 35 9.75 -4.08 -6.00
C LEU A 35 9.91 -5.41 -5.27
N PHE A 36 9.28 -5.59 -4.10
CA PHE A 36 9.33 -6.87 -3.40
C PHE A 36 8.61 -7.98 -4.17
N GLU A 37 7.43 -7.71 -4.74
CA GLU A 37 6.75 -8.68 -5.60
C GLU A 37 7.62 -9.14 -6.77
N LEU A 38 8.30 -8.21 -7.46
CA LEU A 38 9.19 -8.52 -8.57
C LEU A 38 10.35 -9.42 -8.11
N ASN A 39 10.97 -9.07 -6.98
CA ASN A 39 12.14 -9.79 -6.46
C ASN A 39 11.76 -11.16 -5.92
N LEU A 40 10.69 -11.28 -5.15
CA LEU A 40 10.21 -12.55 -4.62
C LEU A 40 9.88 -13.54 -5.75
N LYS A 41 9.17 -13.08 -6.79
CA LYS A 41 8.88 -13.86 -7.99
C LYS A 41 10.14 -14.36 -8.71
N ARG A 42 11.18 -13.52 -8.77
CA ARG A 42 12.43 -13.84 -9.48
C ARG A 42 13.34 -14.80 -8.72
N PHE A 43 13.38 -14.71 -7.39
CA PHE A 43 14.43 -15.38 -6.60
C PHE A 43 13.92 -16.46 -5.64
N ILE A 44 12.64 -16.43 -5.25
CA ILE A 44 12.10 -17.29 -4.18
C ILE A 44 10.91 -18.13 -4.66
N GLY A 45 10.12 -17.65 -5.63
CA GLY A 45 8.94 -18.35 -6.17
C GLY A 45 7.69 -17.48 -6.11
N PRO A 46 6.46 -18.04 -6.14
CA PRO A 46 5.20 -17.28 -6.14
C PRO A 46 4.86 -16.67 -4.77
N ASP A 47 5.85 -16.07 -4.12
CA ASP A 47 5.72 -15.49 -2.79
C ASP A 47 5.28 -14.01 -2.88
N ILE A 48 4.63 -13.52 -1.83
CA ILE A 48 4.09 -12.15 -1.75
C ILE A 48 4.66 -11.43 -0.52
N PRO A 49 4.85 -10.10 -0.58
CA PRO A 49 5.45 -9.38 0.54
C PRO A 49 4.53 -9.33 1.75
N HIS A 50 5.13 -9.13 2.93
CA HIS A 50 4.39 -8.72 4.10
C HIS A 50 4.21 -7.20 4.07
N VAL A 51 2.98 -6.72 4.25
CA VAL A 51 2.67 -5.29 4.19
C VAL A 51 1.84 -4.90 5.41
N ASN A 52 2.22 -3.77 6.00
CA ASN A 52 1.49 -3.10 7.07
C ASN A 52 0.98 -1.77 6.53
N LEU A 53 -0.33 -1.65 6.37
CA LEU A 53 -1.00 -0.43 5.91
C LEU A 53 -1.62 0.31 7.09
N HIS A 54 -1.50 1.63 7.08
CA HIS A 54 -2.38 2.54 7.81
C HIS A 54 -3.29 3.23 6.80
N VAL A 55 -4.59 2.98 6.95
CA VAL A 55 -5.65 3.46 6.07
C VAL A 55 -6.44 4.53 6.83
N ALA A 56 -6.17 5.78 6.51
CA ALA A 56 -6.86 6.93 7.08
C ALA A 56 -8.18 7.17 6.35
N TYR A 57 -9.26 7.32 7.13
CA TYR A 57 -10.61 7.56 6.63
C TYR A 57 -11.02 9.03 6.81
N LYS A 58 -12.08 9.44 6.12
CA LYS A 58 -12.73 10.74 6.34
C LYS A 58 -13.26 10.86 7.77
N ASP A 59 -13.34 12.09 8.26
CA ASP A 59 -13.96 12.38 9.55
C ASP A 59 -15.43 11.93 9.59
N GLY A 60 -15.86 11.40 10.73
CA GLY A 60 -17.23 10.94 10.95
C GLY A 60 -17.54 9.53 10.44
N VAL A 61 -16.58 8.85 9.79
CA VAL A 61 -16.69 7.43 9.42
C VAL A 61 -16.62 6.57 10.68
N ASP A 62 -17.51 5.59 10.79
CA ASP A 62 -17.45 4.56 11.84
C ASP A 62 -16.29 3.59 11.54
N LEU A 63 -15.16 3.82 12.21
CA LEU A 63 -13.96 3.00 12.04
C LEU A 63 -14.14 1.56 12.53
N HIS A 64 -15.02 1.32 13.50
CA HIS A 64 -15.31 -0.04 13.97
C HIS A 64 -16.09 -0.80 12.91
N GLN A 65 -17.10 -0.17 12.31
CA GLN A 65 -17.81 -0.75 11.17
C GLN A 65 -16.85 -1.06 10.01
N LYS A 66 -15.98 -0.11 9.63
CA LYS A 66 -14.98 -0.32 8.56
C LYS A 66 -14.02 -1.47 8.87
N GLN A 67 -13.62 -1.61 10.14
CA GLN A 67 -12.79 -2.72 10.59
C GLN A 67 -13.50 -4.06 10.39
N GLU A 68 -14.77 -4.21 10.80
CA GLU A 68 -15.53 -5.45 10.65
C GLU A 68 -15.78 -5.77 9.16
N GLU A 69 -16.20 -4.79 8.35
CA GLU A 69 -16.35 -4.96 6.90
C GLU A 69 -15.05 -5.43 6.23
N ALA A 70 -13.91 -4.90 6.66
CA ALA A 70 -12.59 -5.30 6.18
C ALA A 70 -12.20 -6.72 6.62
N ARG A 71 -12.50 -7.12 7.86
CA ARG A 71 -12.26 -8.50 8.35
C ARG A 71 -13.05 -9.53 7.56
N ASP A 72 -14.28 -9.21 7.20
CA ASP A 72 -15.13 -10.10 6.39
C ASP A 72 -14.62 -10.23 4.94
N LYS A 73 -14.02 -9.16 4.41
CA LYS A 73 -13.63 -9.06 2.99
C LYS A 73 -12.20 -9.54 2.71
N TYR A 74 -11.30 -9.43 3.67
CA TYR A 74 -9.88 -9.71 3.46
C TYR A 74 -9.36 -10.72 4.51
N PRO A 75 -8.71 -11.82 4.08
CA PRO A 75 -8.18 -12.83 4.99
C PRO A 75 -6.82 -12.41 5.59
N ILE A 76 -6.78 -11.25 6.22
CA ILE A 76 -5.59 -10.63 6.82
C ILE A 76 -5.95 -9.99 8.17
N GLU A 77 -4.94 -9.65 8.96
CA GLU A 77 -5.18 -8.98 10.23
C GLU A 77 -5.66 -7.55 9.98
N VAL A 78 -6.78 -7.20 10.62
CA VAL A 78 -7.37 -5.85 10.56
C VAL A 78 -7.71 -5.38 11.96
N THR A 79 -7.24 -4.18 12.30
CA THR A 79 -7.48 -3.54 13.60
C THR A 79 -7.67 -2.03 13.45
N THR A 80 -8.37 -1.40 14.39
CA THR A 80 -8.46 0.07 14.43
C THR A 80 -7.14 0.68 14.90
N SER A 81 -6.81 1.85 14.36
CA SER A 81 -5.68 2.65 14.82
C SER A 81 -5.92 3.11 16.26
N ARG A 82 -4.87 3.08 17.09
CA ARG A 82 -4.92 3.60 18.46
C ARG A 82 -5.17 5.10 18.54
N TRP A 83 -4.92 5.81 17.44
CA TRP A 83 -5.14 7.26 17.32
C TRP A 83 -6.58 7.60 16.89
N GLY A 84 -7.41 6.59 16.57
CA GLY A 84 -8.79 6.81 16.14
C GLY A 84 -8.91 7.49 14.77
N ASP A 85 -7.86 7.42 13.95
CA ASP A 85 -7.75 8.11 12.65
C ASP A 85 -7.86 7.17 11.45
N GLY A 86 -7.99 5.86 11.68
CA GLY A 86 -8.01 4.89 10.60
C GLY A 86 -8.03 3.43 11.02
N VAL A 87 -7.84 2.57 10.02
CA VAL A 87 -7.77 1.11 10.15
C VAL A 87 -6.39 0.64 9.70
N ILE A 88 -5.82 -0.31 10.43
CA ILE A 88 -4.55 -0.97 10.13
C ILE A 88 -4.85 -2.31 9.47
N PHE A 89 -4.19 -2.57 8.34
CA PHE A 89 -4.20 -3.86 7.65
C PHE A 89 -2.80 -4.44 7.70
N SER A 90 -2.66 -5.68 8.16
CA SER A 90 -1.37 -6.35 8.33
C SER A 90 -1.44 -7.77 7.78
N GLY A 91 -0.51 -8.12 6.89
CA GLY A 91 -0.39 -9.49 6.40
C GLY A 91 0.29 -9.60 5.05
N LEU A 92 0.16 -10.78 4.46
CA LEU A 92 0.69 -11.09 3.14
C LEU A 92 -0.22 -10.49 2.07
N MET A 93 0.27 -9.48 1.34
CA MET A 93 -0.53 -8.84 0.29
C MET A 93 0.33 -8.18 -0.78
N GLY A 94 -0.10 -8.36 -2.03
CA GLY A 94 0.46 -7.67 -3.20
C GLY A 94 -0.27 -6.37 -3.55
N ILE A 95 0.24 -5.64 -4.54
CA ILE A 95 -0.30 -4.33 -4.97
C ILE A 95 -1.79 -4.40 -5.33
N ARG A 96 -2.24 -5.49 -5.96
CA ARG A 96 -3.65 -5.69 -6.32
C ARG A 96 -4.58 -5.70 -5.12
N HIS A 97 -4.09 -6.17 -3.97
CA HIS A 97 -4.86 -6.15 -2.72
C HIS A 97 -4.89 -4.75 -2.14
N VAL A 98 -3.76 -4.03 -2.18
CA VAL A 98 -3.68 -2.63 -1.75
C VAL A 98 -4.63 -1.76 -2.57
N GLU A 99 -4.66 -1.92 -3.90
CA GLU A 99 -5.60 -1.23 -4.80
C GLU A 99 -7.07 -1.57 -4.46
N LYS A 100 -7.37 -2.85 -4.17
CA LYS A 100 -8.71 -3.27 -3.75
C LYS A 100 -9.13 -2.71 -2.40
N ILE A 101 -8.19 -2.44 -1.49
CA ILE A 101 -8.47 -1.73 -0.23
C ILE A 101 -8.73 -0.25 -0.55
N ALA A 102 -7.88 0.35 -1.38
CA ALA A 102 -7.91 1.75 -1.74
C ALA A 102 -9.12 2.18 -2.59
N SER A 103 -9.94 1.24 -3.06
CA SER A 103 -11.19 1.50 -3.76
C SER A 103 -12.35 1.92 -2.84
N ASP A 104 -12.17 1.85 -1.51
CA ASP A 104 -13.19 2.36 -0.57
C ASP A 104 -13.26 3.90 -0.69
N PRO A 105 -14.44 4.46 -1.03
CA PRO A 105 -14.58 5.90 -1.30
C PRO A 105 -14.36 6.78 -0.07
N ASP A 106 -14.36 6.21 1.14
CA ASP A 106 -14.17 6.94 2.39
C ASP A 106 -12.72 7.06 2.83
N ILE A 107 -11.80 6.42 2.10
CA ILE A 107 -10.36 6.53 2.36
C ILE A 107 -9.84 7.87 1.86
N VAL A 108 -9.08 8.55 2.72
CA VAL A 108 -8.37 9.78 2.38
C VAL A 108 -6.93 9.48 2.00
N ARG A 109 -6.29 8.55 2.71
CA ARG A 109 -4.86 8.25 2.52
C ARG A 109 -4.50 6.85 3.00
N ILE A 110 -3.61 6.19 2.29
CA ILE A 110 -3.00 4.91 2.65
C ILE A 110 -1.50 5.12 2.70
N THR A 111 -0.90 4.80 3.85
CA THR A 111 0.55 4.73 4.02
C THR A 111 0.92 3.38 4.58
N GLY A 112 2.21 3.07 4.64
CA GLY A 112 2.60 1.81 5.23
C GLY A 112 4.05 1.42 5.02
N LYS A 113 4.33 0.17 5.32
CA LYS A 113 5.63 -0.46 5.11
C LYS A 113 5.43 -1.83 4.46
N ALA A 114 6.24 -2.11 3.46
CA ALA A 114 6.37 -3.44 2.87
C ALA A 114 7.73 -4.02 3.25
N THR A 115 7.77 -5.32 3.55
CA THR A 115 8.99 -6.07 3.86
C THR A 115 8.99 -7.39 3.09
N PRO A 116 10.17 -7.95 2.79
CA PRO A 116 10.24 -9.31 2.29
C PRO A 116 9.69 -10.27 3.36
N ARG A 117 9.16 -11.43 2.93
CA ARG A 117 8.57 -12.42 3.84
C ARG A 117 9.61 -13.03 4.79
N HIS A 118 10.86 -13.11 4.37
CA HIS A 118 11.96 -13.68 5.14
C HIS A 118 12.90 -12.56 5.55
N ASN A 119 13.04 -12.36 6.87
CA ASN A 119 14.16 -11.64 7.48
C ASN A 119 15.30 -12.62 7.74
#